data_AF-A0A6A6UB00-F1
#
_entry.id   AF-A0A6A6UB00-F1
#
_cell.length_a   1.000
_cell.length_b   1.000
_cell.length_c   1.000
_cell.angle_alpha   90.00
_cell.angle_beta   90.00
_cell.angle_gamma   90.00
#
_symmetry.space_group_name_H-M   'P 1'
#
loop_
_entity.id
_entity.type
_entity.pdbx_description
1 polymer ?
#
loop_
_entity_poly.entity_id
_entity_poly.type
_entity_poly.pdbx_seq_one_letter_code
_entity_poly.pdbx_strand_id
1 'polypeptide(L)'
;MCMIMPLFTPSILEKMHDWYRAYAIIVQDAYLFHSGGTHSLRMFSNPKQVYASAVPGNVTTPSVFSGTFQGPTQTLDEILAIVNPLAQHFNSSYGSDIQSEILEAHDWSSYYDWYLEHQTDAATPAGIDIAFASRILDDRALNNANFSRLIQQAARSGAVAFNVVAGPGTHAYPIIGVVWPPLNATAKAEALEKLTYNWSAALRELAPDSGIYLNEPDFQEAFWGTNYPRLLEIKREVDLEDVLWCEACAVNERWEDKNGMLCRV
;
A
#
# COMPACT_ATOMS: atom_id res chain seq x y z
N MET A 1 12.20 -25.97 -14.55
CA MET A 1 11.28 -25.35 -15.52
C MET A 1 10.84 -24.03 -14.91
N CYS A 2 11.29 -22.90 -15.45
CA CYS A 2 11.01 -21.59 -14.83
C CYS A 2 9.55 -21.22 -15.07
N MET A 3 8.78 -21.11 -14.00
CA MET A 3 7.40 -20.67 -14.05
C MET A 3 7.38 -19.15 -14.27
N ILE A 4 6.90 -18.71 -15.42
CA ILE A 4 6.66 -17.28 -15.65
C ILE A 4 5.48 -16.90 -14.74
N MET A 5 5.75 -16.18 -13.66
CA MET A 5 4.68 -15.52 -12.91
C MET A 5 3.95 -14.59 -13.89
N PRO A 6 2.63 -14.73 -13.99
CA PRO A 6 1.85 -13.93 -14.92
C PRO A 6 1.83 -12.49 -14.41
N LEU A 7 2.49 -11.63 -15.17
CA LEU A 7 2.44 -10.20 -14.96
C LEU A 7 1.09 -9.68 -15.44
N PHE A 8 0.54 -8.71 -14.73
CA PHE A 8 -0.56 -7.92 -15.28
C PHE A 8 -0.17 -7.37 -16.67
N THR A 9 -1.13 -7.29 -17.59
CA THR A 9 -0.86 -6.68 -18.91
C THR A 9 -0.65 -5.16 -18.76
N PRO A 10 0.10 -4.51 -19.67
CA PRO A 10 0.18 -3.04 -19.76
C PRO A 10 -1.21 -2.39 -19.72
N SER A 11 -2.17 -2.92 -20.50
CA SER A 11 -3.56 -2.48 -20.46
C SER A 11 -4.23 -2.62 -19.09
N ILE A 12 -3.86 -3.60 -18.26
CA ILE A 12 -4.43 -3.73 -16.91
C ILE A 12 -3.85 -2.69 -15.93
N LEU A 13 -2.66 -2.11 -16.16
CA LEU A 13 -2.10 -1.07 -15.28
C LEU A 13 -1.98 0.35 -15.82
N GLU A 14 -1.81 0.59 -17.12
CA GLU A 14 -2.28 1.86 -17.73
C GLU A 14 -3.72 2.09 -17.33
N LYS A 15 -4.40 0.94 -17.34
CA LYS A 15 -5.61 0.62 -16.67
C LYS A 15 -5.58 1.14 -15.18
N MET A 16 -5.29 0.27 -14.18
CA MET A 16 -5.28 0.56 -12.71
C MET A 16 -4.74 1.92 -12.23
N HIS A 17 -3.80 2.51 -12.97
CA HIS A 17 -3.31 3.85 -12.74
C HIS A 17 -4.44 4.83 -12.48
N ASP A 18 -5.37 5.01 -13.41
CA ASP A 18 -6.37 6.03 -13.27
C ASP A 18 -7.63 5.60 -12.47
N TRP A 19 -7.74 4.36 -11.98
CA TRP A 19 -8.58 4.00 -10.82
C TRP A 19 -7.97 4.68 -9.62
N TYR A 20 -6.68 4.46 -9.35
CA TYR A 20 -6.00 5.18 -8.29
C TYR A 20 -6.01 6.69 -8.47
N ARG A 21 -5.91 7.22 -9.70
CA ARG A 21 -6.14 8.66 -9.92
C ARG A 21 -7.58 9.03 -9.58
N ALA A 22 -8.59 8.34 -10.10
CA ALA A 22 -9.99 8.64 -9.81
C ALA A 22 -10.26 8.71 -8.32
N TYR A 23 -9.69 7.80 -7.54
CA TYR A 23 -9.93 7.70 -6.11
C TYR A 23 -9.04 8.62 -5.27
N ALA A 24 -7.77 8.80 -5.62
CA ALA A 24 -6.93 9.84 -5.03
C ALA A 24 -7.54 11.22 -5.25
N ILE A 25 -8.02 11.48 -6.47
CA ILE A 25 -8.82 12.65 -6.81
C ILE A 25 -10.08 12.64 -5.93
N ILE A 26 -10.96 11.64 -5.90
CA ILE A 26 -12.18 11.62 -5.03
C ILE A 26 -11.94 11.79 -3.53
N VAL A 27 -10.76 11.46 -3.02
CA VAL A 27 -10.36 11.70 -1.63
C VAL A 27 -9.85 13.14 -1.42
N GLN A 28 -9.40 13.83 -2.46
CA GLN A 28 -9.14 15.28 -2.48
C GLN A 28 -10.37 16.13 -2.88
N ASP A 29 -11.01 15.82 -4.00
CA ASP A 29 -12.25 16.34 -4.59
C ASP A 29 -12.57 15.46 -5.82
N ALA A 30 -13.83 15.06 -6.07
CA ALA A 30 -14.24 14.05 -7.08
C ALA A 30 -13.50 14.06 -8.47
N TYR A 31 -13.47 12.88 -9.15
CA TYR A 31 -13.23 12.60 -10.61
C TYR A 31 -11.99 11.73 -11.05
N LEU A 32 -12.26 10.47 -11.48
CA LEU A 32 -11.83 9.80 -12.76
C LEU A 32 -10.32 9.51 -13.13
N PHE A 33 -9.88 8.43 -13.85
CA PHE A 33 -10.49 7.13 -14.26
C PHE A 33 -9.59 6.03 -14.92
N HIS A 34 -9.54 4.73 -14.50
CA HIS A 34 -9.17 3.51 -15.32
C HIS A 34 -8.77 2.17 -14.57
N SER A 35 -9.18 0.98 -15.07
CA SER A 35 -8.89 -0.48 -14.76
C SER A 35 -8.25 -1.09 -13.48
N GLY A 36 -7.89 -2.39 -13.35
CA GLY A 36 -7.99 -3.54 -14.27
C GLY A 36 -7.94 -4.93 -13.66
N GLY A 37 -8.85 -5.79 -14.16
CA GLY A 37 -9.19 -7.10 -13.60
C GLY A 37 -10.64 -7.14 -13.10
N THR A 38 -11.00 -8.19 -12.36
CA THR A 38 -12.34 -8.47 -11.82
C THR A 38 -12.40 -8.10 -10.34
N HIS A 39 -13.32 -7.19 -9.93
CA HIS A 39 -13.09 -6.39 -8.72
C HIS A 39 -14.27 -6.28 -7.75
N SER A 40 -14.01 -6.32 -6.43
CA SER A 40 -15.04 -6.39 -5.36
C SER A 40 -14.97 -5.27 -4.31
N LEU A 41 -16.13 -4.92 -3.72
CA LEU A 41 -16.33 -3.72 -2.86
C LEU A 41 -17.19 -3.95 -1.57
N ARG A 42 -16.83 -3.28 -0.44
CA ARG A 42 -17.53 -3.16 0.91
C ARG A 42 -17.25 -1.75 1.56
N MET A 43 -17.86 -1.20 2.65
CA MET A 43 -17.89 0.33 2.83
C MET A 43 -18.03 1.15 4.21
N PHE A 44 -17.02 1.58 5.05
CA PHE A 44 -17.16 2.56 6.25
C PHE A 44 -16.01 3.59 6.74
N SER A 45 -16.15 4.97 6.82
CA SER A 45 -15.19 6.20 6.73
C SER A 45 -14.35 6.66 7.97
N ASN A 46 -13.59 7.80 8.03
CA ASN A 46 -13.33 9.03 7.21
C ASN A 46 -11.89 9.60 7.49
N PRO A 47 -11.29 10.53 6.69
CA PRO A 47 -11.70 11.03 5.38
C PRO A 47 -11.52 9.91 4.33
N LYS A 48 -12.64 9.35 3.85
CA LYS A 48 -12.74 8.28 2.85
C LYS A 48 -11.53 7.33 2.80
N GLN A 49 -11.35 6.51 3.83
CA GLN A 49 -10.26 5.53 3.83
C GLN A 49 -10.49 4.51 2.70
N VAL A 50 -9.57 4.39 1.75
CA VAL A 50 -9.63 3.33 0.74
C VAL A 50 -8.49 2.38 0.99
N TYR A 51 -8.82 1.21 1.54
CA TYR A 51 -7.99 0.04 1.35
C TYR A 51 -8.31 -0.53 -0.03
N ALA A 52 -7.30 -0.75 -0.86
CA ALA A 52 -7.45 -1.50 -2.09
C ALA A 52 -6.26 -2.44 -2.29
N SER A 53 -6.53 -3.69 -2.66
CA SER A 53 -5.50 -4.66 -3.04
C SER A 53 -5.52 -4.89 -4.55
N ALA A 54 -4.39 -5.23 -5.14
CA ALA A 54 -4.28 -5.69 -6.51
C ALA A 54 -3.44 -6.98 -6.56
N VAL A 55 -4.00 -8.01 -7.19
CA VAL A 55 -3.47 -9.37 -7.28
C VAL A 55 -3.37 -9.79 -8.76
N PRO A 56 -2.17 -10.10 -9.28
CA PRO A 56 -2.00 -10.58 -10.65
C PRO A 56 -2.73 -11.90 -10.88
N GLY A 57 -3.53 -11.96 -11.94
CA GLY A 57 -4.18 -13.18 -12.41
C GLY A 57 -3.25 -14.05 -13.23
N ASN A 58 -3.67 -15.28 -13.52
CA ASN A 58 -2.92 -16.24 -14.34
C ASN A 58 -3.71 -16.68 -15.59
N VAL A 59 -3.19 -17.67 -16.33
CA VAL A 59 -3.81 -18.18 -17.56
C VAL A 59 -5.21 -18.82 -17.36
N THR A 60 -5.60 -19.09 -16.11
CA THR A 60 -6.90 -19.67 -15.72
C THR A 60 -7.71 -18.82 -14.74
N THR A 61 -7.12 -17.81 -14.09
CA THR A 61 -7.80 -16.92 -13.15
C THR A 61 -7.56 -15.46 -13.56
N PRO A 62 -8.60 -14.62 -13.73
CA PRO A 62 -8.41 -13.22 -14.09
C PRO A 62 -7.61 -12.48 -13.01
N SER A 63 -7.03 -11.33 -13.38
CA SER A 63 -6.45 -10.43 -12.38
C SER A 63 -7.56 -9.89 -11.49
N VAL A 64 -7.28 -9.71 -10.21
CA VAL A 64 -8.25 -9.24 -9.22
C VAL A 64 -7.69 -8.01 -8.52
N PHE A 65 -8.59 -7.16 -8.08
CA PHE A 65 -8.33 -6.00 -7.26
C PHE A 65 -9.59 -5.86 -6.42
N SER A 66 -9.48 -5.49 -5.17
CA SER A 66 -10.67 -5.31 -4.34
C SER A 66 -10.40 -4.23 -3.33
N GLY A 67 -11.41 -3.43 -3.03
CA GLY A 67 -11.24 -2.31 -2.13
C GLY A 67 -12.48 -2.01 -1.30
N THR A 68 -12.25 -1.32 -0.19
CA THR A 68 -13.31 -0.98 0.77
C THR A 68 -13.48 0.54 0.78
N PHE A 69 -14.71 1.03 0.58
CA PHE A 69 -15.05 2.44 0.33
C PHE A 69 -15.82 3.11 1.43
N GLN A 70 -15.17 4.00 2.16
CA GLN A 70 -15.52 4.14 3.55
C GLN A 70 -16.46 5.36 3.83
N GLY A 71 -17.64 5.11 4.49
CA GLY A 71 -18.83 5.94 4.92
C GLY A 71 -19.06 6.73 6.27
N PRO A 72 -19.31 6.15 7.49
CA PRO A 72 -20.09 6.68 8.67
C PRO A 72 -19.81 8.02 9.39
N THR A 73 -19.40 9.05 8.68
CA THR A 73 -20.06 10.36 8.87
C THR A 73 -21.06 10.64 7.74
N GLN A 74 -21.26 9.65 6.86
CA GLN A 74 -22.11 9.67 5.69
C GLN A 74 -23.08 8.49 5.75
N THR A 75 -24.27 8.65 5.16
CA THR A 75 -25.22 7.55 4.96
C THR A 75 -24.80 6.67 3.78
N LEU A 76 -25.33 5.44 3.70
CA LEU A 76 -25.10 4.58 2.55
C LEU A 76 -25.46 5.26 1.21
N ASP A 77 -26.56 6.03 1.15
CA ASP A 77 -26.97 6.77 -0.06
C ASP A 77 -25.92 7.81 -0.48
N GLU A 78 -25.29 8.51 0.46
CA GLU A 78 -24.24 9.50 0.18
C GLU A 78 -22.95 8.84 -0.34
N ILE A 79 -22.60 7.65 0.15
CA ILE A 79 -21.48 6.86 -0.37
C ILE A 79 -21.80 6.33 -1.76
N LEU A 80 -22.99 5.76 -1.94
CA LEU A 80 -23.46 5.23 -3.22
C LEU A 80 -23.57 6.33 -4.29
N ALA A 81 -23.93 7.56 -3.92
CA ALA A 81 -23.90 8.72 -4.82
C ALA A 81 -22.48 9.05 -5.32
N ILE A 82 -21.44 8.72 -4.56
CA ILE A 82 -20.03 8.89 -4.97
C ILE A 82 -19.55 7.68 -5.77
N VAL A 83 -19.86 6.45 -5.35
CA VAL A 83 -19.31 5.21 -5.92
C VAL A 83 -20.03 4.75 -7.18
N ASN A 84 -21.36 4.90 -7.27
CA ASN A 84 -22.13 4.44 -8.44
C ASN A 84 -21.73 5.12 -9.76
N PRO A 85 -21.50 6.45 -9.83
CA PRO A 85 -21.01 7.09 -11.06
C PRO A 85 -19.66 6.54 -11.52
N LEU A 86 -18.83 6.06 -10.59
CA LEU A 86 -17.55 5.42 -10.90
C LEU A 86 -17.80 4.03 -11.47
N ALA A 87 -18.51 3.15 -10.75
CA ALA A 87 -18.81 1.81 -11.26
C ALA A 87 -19.46 1.87 -12.67
N GLN A 88 -20.36 2.82 -12.89
CA GLN A 88 -20.95 3.09 -14.20
C GLN A 88 -19.94 3.57 -15.24
N HIS A 89 -19.06 4.52 -14.91
CA HIS A 89 -18.03 5.00 -15.84
C HIS A 89 -16.98 3.90 -16.14
N PHE A 90 -16.60 3.03 -15.19
CA PHE A 90 -15.76 1.85 -15.48
C PHE A 90 -16.45 0.95 -16.50
N ASN A 91 -17.71 0.61 -16.27
CA ASN A 91 -18.46 -0.28 -17.14
C ASN A 91 -18.72 0.34 -18.53
N SER A 92 -18.97 1.65 -18.63
CA SER A 92 -19.20 2.32 -19.92
C SER A 92 -17.93 2.58 -20.72
N SER A 93 -16.82 2.94 -20.06
CA SER A 93 -15.57 3.30 -20.74
C SER A 93 -14.75 2.07 -21.16
N TYR A 94 -14.94 0.92 -20.51
CA TYR A 94 -14.11 -0.28 -20.72
C TYR A 94 -14.88 -1.57 -21.01
N GLY A 95 -16.20 -1.58 -20.90
CA GLY A 95 -17.08 -2.63 -21.41
C GLY A 95 -16.74 -4.05 -20.92
N SER A 96 -16.20 -4.88 -21.80
CA SER A 96 -15.84 -6.27 -21.50
C SER A 96 -14.49 -6.44 -20.80
N ASP A 97 -13.62 -5.43 -20.83
CA ASP A 97 -12.25 -5.55 -20.31
C ASP A 97 -12.19 -5.41 -18.78
N ILE A 98 -13.24 -4.84 -18.17
CA ILE A 98 -13.41 -4.65 -16.73
C ILE A 98 -14.89 -4.70 -16.45
N GLN A 99 -15.28 -5.43 -15.43
CA GLN A 99 -16.61 -5.33 -14.85
C GLN A 99 -16.44 -4.87 -13.41
N SER A 100 -16.95 -3.67 -13.12
CA SER A 100 -17.01 -3.09 -11.78
C SER A 100 -18.40 -3.35 -11.20
N GLU A 101 -18.42 -4.01 -10.06
CA GLU A 101 -19.63 -4.37 -9.33
C GLU A 101 -19.49 -3.99 -7.85
N ILE A 102 -20.57 -3.47 -7.26
CA ILE A 102 -20.67 -3.29 -5.82
C ILE A 102 -21.22 -4.60 -5.26
N LEU A 103 -20.36 -5.43 -4.69
CA LEU A 103 -20.78 -6.73 -4.16
C LEU A 103 -21.60 -6.61 -2.87
N GLU A 104 -21.32 -5.58 -2.06
CA GLU A 104 -21.97 -5.40 -0.78
C GLU A 104 -22.04 -3.92 -0.37
N ALA A 105 -23.13 -3.56 0.27
CA ALA A 105 -23.49 -2.20 0.66
C ALA A 105 -24.31 -2.30 1.95
N HIS A 106 -23.81 -1.71 3.04
CA HIS A 106 -24.37 -1.82 4.39
C HIS A 106 -24.33 -0.46 5.09
N ASP A 107 -25.13 -0.29 6.14
CA ASP A 107 -25.04 0.81 7.11
C ASP A 107 -24.85 0.19 8.51
N TRP A 108 -23.95 0.73 9.34
CA TRP A 108 -23.78 0.30 10.74
C TRP A 108 -24.35 1.32 11.72
N SER A 109 -24.91 0.83 12.81
CA SER A 109 -25.34 1.62 13.96
C SER A 109 -24.20 2.36 14.67
N SER A 110 -22.97 1.82 14.60
CA SER A 110 -21.78 2.47 15.13
C SER A 110 -20.50 1.99 14.44
N TYR A 111 -19.43 2.80 14.57
CA TYR A 111 -18.08 2.39 14.17
C TYR A 111 -17.57 1.16 14.93
N TYR A 112 -18.05 0.92 16.15
CA TYR A 112 -17.65 -0.24 16.94
C TYR A 112 -18.25 -1.55 16.41
N ASP A 113 -19.51 -1.51 15.98
CA ASP A 113 -20.17 -2.67 15.33
C ASP A 113 -19.45 -3.03 14.02
N TRP A 114 -19.12 -2.01 13.21
CA TRP A 114 -18.29 -2.19 12.01
C TRP A 114 -16.95 -2.86 12.33
N TYR A 115 -16.22 -2.30 13.30
CA TYR A 115 -14.90 -2.77 13.68
C TYR A 115 -14.93 -4.22 14.17
N LEU A 116 -15.94 -4.60 14.96
CA LEU A 116 -16.11 -5.97 15.45
C LEU A 116 -16.42 -6.98 14.35
N GLU A 117 -17.04 -6.58 13.23
CA GLU A 117 -17.26 -7.50 12.12
C GLU A 117 -16.06 -7.57 11.15
N HIS A 118 -15.38 -6.45 10.93
CA HIS A 118 -14.40 -6.32 9.84
C HIS A 118 -12.93 -6.36 10.28
N GLN A 119 -12.63 -6.04 11.54
CA GLN A 119 -11.25 -5.89 12.04
C GLN A 119 -10.88 -6.91 13.13
N THR A 120 -11.80 -7.76 13.59
CA THR A 120 -11.46 -8.94 14.40
C THR A 120 -10.96 -10.06 13.51
N ASP A 121 -9.75 -9.91 12.99
CA ASP A 121 -9.13 -10.92 12.15
C ASP A 121 -8.72 -12.15 12.98
N ALA A 122 -9.60 -13.14 13.01
CA ALA A 122 -9.37 -14.45 13.61
C ALA A 122 -8.88 -15.49 12.57
N ALA A 123 -8.67 -15.10 11.31
CA ALA A 123 -8.42 -15.99 10.19
C ALA A 123 -6.99 -15.89 9.62
N THR A 124 -6.36 -14.72 9.68
CA THR A 124 -4.96 -14.54 9.25
C THR A 124 -4.02 -15.33 10.16
N PRO A 125 -3.18 -16.22 9.61
CA PRO A 125 -2.19 -16.93 10.40
C PRO A 125 -1.17 -15.99 11.05
N ALA A 126 -1.15 -15.97 12.38
CA ALA A 126 -0.07 -15.35 13.14
C ALA A 126 1.23 -16.17 13.04
N GLY A 127 2.37 -15.53 13.31
CA GLY A 127 3.68 -16.21 13.27
C GLY A 127 4.25 -16.43 11.87
N ILE A 128 3.74 -15.70 10.86
CA ILE A 128 4.37 -15.63 9.54
C ILE A 128 5.58 -14.70 9.55
N ASP A 129 6.65 -15.15 8.91
CA ASP A 129 7.83 -14.34 8.60
C ASP A 129 7.52 -13.51 7.35
N ILE A 130 7.39 -12.19 7.51
CA ILE A 130 7.03 -11.24 6.44
C ILE A 130 7.87 -9.95 6.55
N ALA A 131 8.27 -9.41 5.41
CA ALA A 131 8.81 -8.05 5.30
C ALA A 131 7.98 -7.24 4.31
N PHE A 132 7.90 -5.94 4.55
CA PHE A 132 7.16 -5.00 3.73
C PHE A 132 8.07 -3.88 3.24
N ALA A 133 7.75 -3.35 2.07
CA ALA A 133 8.27 -2.10 1.54
C ALA A 133 7.10 -1.20 1.16
N SER A 134 7.31 0.12 1.16
CA SER A 134 6.23 1.08 0.96
C SER A 134 6.74 2.42 0.46
N ARG A 135 5.89 3.17 -0.22
CA ARG A 135 6.26 4.53 -0.63
C ARG A 135 5.05 5.46 -0.60
N ILE A 136 5.23 6.65 -0.06
CA ILE A 136 4.23 7.71 -0.14
C ILE A 136 4.14 8.21 -1.59
N LEU A 137 2.94 8.28 -2.15
CA LEU A 137 2.69 8.83 -3.49
C LEU A 137 2.02 10.20 -3.36
N ASP A 138 2.65 11.20 -3.95
CA ASP A 138 2.10 12.55 -4.14
C ASP A 138 1.48 12.72 -5.54
N ASP A 139 1.00 13.92 -5.86
CA ASP A 139 0.47 14.23 -7.19
C ASP A 139 1.45 13.96 -8.32
N ARG A 140 2.76 14.18 -8.13
CA ARG A 140 3.76 13.96 -9.19
C ARG A 140 3.94 12.47 -9.45
N ALA A 141 3.98 11.67 -8.39
CA ALA A 141 4.02 10.21 -8.48
C ALA A 141 2.77 9.65 -9.16
N LEU A 142 1.57 10.11 -8.77
CA LEU A 142 0.31 9.74 -9.42
C LEU A 142 0.20 10.27 -10.86
N ASN A 143 0.88 11.35 -11.23
CA ASN A 143 0.89 11.85 -12.61
C ASN A 143 2.03 11.30 -13.47
N ASN A 144 2.91 10.44 -12.94
CA ASN A 144 4.07 9.90 -13.61
C ASN A 144 3.68 9.03 -14.83
N ALA A 145 4.25 9.33 -16.00
CA ALA A 145 3.99 8.60 -17.24
C ALA A 145 4.40 7.10 -17.20
N ASN A 146 5.28 6.72 -16.26
CA ASN A 146 5.71 5.34 -16.04
C ASN A 146 4.96 4.63 -14.90
N PHE A 147 3.98 5.27 -14.24
CA PHE A 147 3.30 4.73 -13.05
C PHE A 147 2.91 3.26 -13.20
N SER A 148 2.19 2.94 -14.27
CA SER A 148 1.68 1.60 -14.57
C SER A 148 2.76 0.53 -14.64
N ARG A 149 3.88 0.86 -15.30
CA ARG A 149 5.05 -0.01 -15.44
C ARG A 149 5.75 -0.21 -14.09
N LEU A 150 5.81 0.84 -13.27
CA LEU A 150 6.50 0.80 -11.98
C LEU A 150 5.68 0.06 -10.92
N ILE A 151 4.36 0.24 -10.89
CA ILE A 151 3.47 -0.59 -10.07
C ILE A 151 3.48 -2.05 -10.56
N GLN A 152 3.53 -2.32 -11.87
CA GLN A 152 3.72 -3.70 -12.39
C GLN A 152 5.01 -4.35 -11.89
N GLN A 153 6.10 -3.59 -11.80
CA GLN A 153 7.38 -4.09 -11.29
C GLN A 153 7.33 -4.32 -9.78
N ALA A 154 6.73 -3.41 -9.02
CA ALA A 154 6.51 -3.57 -7.58
C ALA A 154 5.62 -4.77 -7.25
N ALA A 155 4.55 -4.99 -8.03
CA ALA A 155 3.59 -6.08 -7.86
C ALA A 155 4.15 -7.50 -8.08
N ARG A 156 5.40 -7.63 -8.54
CA ARG A 156 6.10 -8.92 -8.65
C ARG A 156 6.39 -9.57 -7.29
N SER A 157 6.19 -8.83 -6.20
CA SER A 157 6.04 -9.35 -4.83
C SER A 157 4.91 -10.38 -4.68
N GLY A 158 3.87 -10.29 -5.52
CA GLY A 158 2.67 -11.13 -5.50
C GLY A 158 1.38 -10.32 -5.29
N ALA A 159 1.44 -9.24 -4.52
CA ALA A 159 0.33 -8.30 -4.35
C ALA A 159 0.84 -6.89 -4.01
N VAL A 160 0.04 -5.89 -4.38
CA VAL A 160 0.20 -4.50 -3.91
C VAL A 160 -1.07 -4.09 -3.17
N ALA A 161 -0.92 -3.68 -1.91
CA ALA A 161 -2.01 -3.08 -1.13
C ALA A 161 -1.82 -1.56 -1.12
N PHE A 162 -2.71 -0.82 -1.75
CA PHE A 162 -2.74 0.64 -1.71
C PHE A 162 -3.64 1.10 -0.57
N ASN A 163 -3.10 2.01 0.22
CA ASN A 163 -3.77 2.58 1.37
C ASN A 163 -3.92 4.08 1.13
N VAL A 164 -5.16 4.53 0.98
CA VAL A 164 -5.55 5.93 0.86
C VAL A 164 -6.14 6.33 2.21
N VAL A 165 -5.28 6.77 3.13
CA VAL A 165 -5.66 7.12 4.52
C VAL A 165 -5.19 8.53 4.92
N ALA A 166 -4.68 9.29 3.94
CA ALA A 166 -4.02 10.56 4.13
C ALA A 166 -4.77 11.70 3.41
N GLY A 167 -4.40 12.94 3.73
CA GLY A 167 -5.05 14.14 3.23
C GLY A 167 -4.32 14.82 2.05
N PRO A 168 -4.71 16.07 1.71
CA PRO A 168 -4.14 16.81 0.59
C PRO A 168 -2.61 16.80 0.55
N GLY A 169 -2.05 16.41 -0.60
CA GLY A 169 -0.61 16.26 -0.83
C GLY A 169 -0.03 14.85 -0.61
N THR A 170 -0.69 13.96 0.13
CA THR A 170 -0.30 12.53 0.23
C THR A 170 -1.52 11.66 -0.07
N HIS A 171 -1.49 10.99 -1.22
CA HIS A 171 -2.70 10.43 -1.82
C HIS A 171 -2.87 8.95 -1.55
N ALA A 172 -1.78 8.20 -1.66
CA ALA A 172 -1.78 6.76 -1.46
C ALA A 172 -0.39 6.34 -0.99
N TYR A 173 -0.30 5.21 -0.31
CA TYR A 173 0.94 4.46 -0.22
C TYR A 173 0.70 2.99 -0.62
N PRO A 174 1.26 2.52 -1.74
CA PRO A 174 1.40 1.09 -1.97
C PRO A 174 2.30 0.49 -0.91
N ILE A 175 1.84 -0.61 -0.33
CA ILE A 175 2.59 -1.58 0.44
C ILE A 175 2.77 -2.81 -0.45
N ILE A 176 4.00 -3.31 -0.52
CA ILE A 176 4.32 -4.62 -1.09
C ILE A 176 4.95 -5.49 0.00
N GLY A 177 4.58 -6.77 0.05
CA GLY A 177 5.03 -7.71 1.07
C GLY A 177 5.71 -8.93 0.47
N VAL A 178 6.66 -9.52 1.21
CA VAL A 178 7.34 -10.77 0.84
C VAL A 178 7.38 -11.69 2.05
N VAL A 179 7.09 -12.97 1.82
CA VAL A 179 7.09 -14.01 2.86
C VAL A 179 8.15 -15.05 2.57
N TRP A 180 8.69 -15.68 3.61
CA TRP A 180 9.63 -16.80 3.50
C TRP A 180 9.34 -17.87 4.56
N PRO A 181 9.80 -19.12 4.38
CA PRO A 181 9.64 -20.16 5.40
C PRO A 181 10.40 -19.79 6.69
N PRO A 182 9.81 -19.99 7.88
CA PRO A 182 10.45 -19.64 9.14
C PRO A 182 11.77 -20.39 9.34
N LEU A 183 12.73 -19.73 10.00
CA LEU A 183 14.09 -20.22 10.26
C LEU A 183 14.95 -20.48 9.01
N ASN A 184 14.51 -20.06 7.81
CA ASN A 184 15.28 -20.21 6.58
C ASN A 184 16.02 -18.90 6.20
N ALA A 185 17.25 -18.77 6.71
CA ALA A 185 18.08 -17.58 6.49
C ALA A 185 18.36 -17.29 4.99
N THR A 186 18.55 -18.32 4.16
CA THR A 186 18.78 -18.15 2.73
C THR A 186 17.53 -17.61 2.02
N ALA A 187 16.35 -18.20 2.29
CA ALA A 187 15.10 -17.71 1.72
C ALA A 187 14.76 -16.29 2.19
N LYS A 188 15.05 -15.96 3.47
CA LYS A 188 14.95 -14.59 3.99
C LYS A 188 15.84 -13.63 3.20
N ALA A 189 17.13 -13.96 3.03
CA ALA A 189 18.07 -13.10 2.30
C ALA A 189 17.63 -12.87 0.85
N GLU A 190 17.26 -13.92 0.12
CA GLU A 190 16.76 -13.81 -1.26
C GLU A 190 15.46 -13.02 -1.38
N ALA A 191 14.54 -13.13 -0.42
CA ALA A 191 13.28 -12.41 -0.41
C ALA A 191 13.51 -10.91 -0.12
N LEU A 192 14.34 -10.59 0.87
CA LEU A 192 14.72 -9.22 1.21
C LEU A 192 15.52 -8.54 0.10
N GLU A 193 16.41 -9.24 -0.60
CA GLU A 193 17.14 -8.71 -1.75
C GLU A 193 16.19 -8.29 -2.88
N LYS A 194 15.23 -9.17 -3.23
CA LYS A 194 14.21 -8.88 -4.27
C LYS A 194 13.29 -7.72 -3.84
N LEU A 195 12.84 -7.71 -2.59
CA LEU A 195 12.04 -6.63 -2.04
C LEU A 195 12.78 -5.29 -2.11
N THR A 196 14.03 -5.26 -1.64
CA THR A 196 14.84 -4.04 -1.47
C THR A 196 15.34 -3.48 -2.79
N TYR A 197 15.91 -4.31 -3.67
CA TYR A 197 16.67 -3.83 -4.82
C TYR A 197 15.92 -3.97 -6.16
N ASN A 198 14.79 -4.67 -6.20
CA ASN A 198 14.01 -4.84 -7.44
C ASN A 198 12.59 -4.25 -7.32
N TRP A 199 11.83 -4.62 -6.29
CA TRP A 199 10.41 -4.29 -6.20
C TRP A 199 10.16 -2.91 -5.56
N SER A 200 10.77 -2.60 -4.41
CA SER A 200 10.70 -1.25 -3.81
C SER A 200 11.49 -0.22 -4.61
N ALA A 201 12.54 -0.63 -5.35
CA ALA A 201 13.26 0.25 -6.27
C ALA A 201 12.34 0.90 -7.31
N ALA A 202 11.32 0.17 -7.81
CA ALA A 202 10.31 0.73 -8.71
C ALA A 202 9.41 1.76 -8.02
N LEU A 203 9.11 1.59 -6.73
CA LEU A 203 8.37 2.57 -5.94
C LEU A 203 9.22 3.83 -5.67
N ARG A 204 10.52 3.66 -5.42
CA ARG A 204 11.47 4.79 -5.29
C ARG A 204 11.66 5.55 -6.61
N GLU A 205 11.68 4.88 -7.76
CA GLU A 205 11.64 5.55 -9.08
C GLU A 205 10.33 6.32 -9.30
N LEU A 206 9.21 5.78 -8.81
CA LEU A 206 7.90 6.40 -8.97
C LEU A 206 7.75 7.70 -8.17
N ALA A 207 8.29 7.73 -6.95
CA ALA A 207 8.22 8.86 -6.03
C ALA A 207 9.58 9.08 -5.32
N PRO A 208 10.59 9.66 -6.00
CA PRO A 208 11.95 9.76 -5.47
C PRO A 208 12.06 10.73 -4.28
N ASP A 209 11.25 11.79 -4.25
CA ASP A 209 11.32 12.84 -3.22
C ASP A 209 10.42 12.56 -2.00
N SER A 210 9.71 11.42 -1.96
CA SER A 210 8.74 11.11 -0.92
C SER A 210 9.28 10.18 0.17
N GLY A 211 8.51 10.06 1.26
CA GLY A 211 8.86 9.17 2.37
C GLY A 211 8.38 7.72 2.21
N ILE A 212 8.76 6.90 3.19
CA ILE A 212 8.28 5.52 3.38
C ILE A 212 7.43 5.44 4.67
N TYR A 213 6.45 4.54 4.70
CA TYR A 213 5.63 4.27 5.90
C TYR A 213 6.16 3.08 6.72
N LEU A 214 6.91 2.19 6.07
CA LEU A 214 7.47 0.95 6.61
C LEU A 214 8.97 0.92 6.35
N ASN A 215 9.71 0.24 7.22
CA ASN A 215 11.17 0.31 7.29
C ASN A 215 11.83 -0.34 6.07
N GLU A 216 12.55 0.46 5.27
CA GLU A 216 13.48 0.02 4.23
C GLU A 216 14.93 0.31 4.67
N PRO A 217 15.96 -0.25 4.02
CA PRO A 217 17.33 0.25 4.19
C PRO A 217 17.44 1.75 3.87
N ASP A 218 18.38 2.43 4.53
CA ASP A 218 18.54 3.90 4.51
C ASP A 218 17.30 4.69 4.99
N PHE A 219 16.48 4.09 5.87
CA PHE A 219 15.23 4.69 6.37
C PHE A 219 15.37 6.06 7.03
N GLN A 220 16.53 6.46 7.57
CA GLN A 220 16.58 7.66 8.44
C GLN A 220 16.10 8.94 7.72
N GLU A 221 16.55 9.19 6.48
CA GLU A 221 16.03 10.32 5.69
C GLU A 221 14.63 10.03 5.13
N ALA A 222 14.37 8.81 4.65
CA ALA A 222 13.10 8.45 4.02
C ALA A 222 11.91 8.36 4.99
N PHE A 223 12.14 8.14 6.28
CA PHE A 223 11.11 7.98 7.31
C PHE A 223 10.90 9.27 8.11
N TRP A 224 11.99 9.98 8.44
CA TRP A 224 11.93 11.18 9.30
C TRP A 224 12.07 12.50 8.53
N GLY A 225 12.71 12.48 7.35
CA GLY A 225 12.94 13.64 6.50
C GLY A 225 13.53 14.83 7.25
N THR A 226 12.99 16.02 6.98
CA THR A 226 13.43 17.28 7.60
C THR A 226 13.20 17.35 9.13
N ASN A 227 12.44 16.42 9.73
CA ASN A 227 12.24 16.36 11.17
C ASN A 227 13.41 15.68 11.90
N TYR A 228 14.27 14.94 11.19
CA TYR A 228 15.36 14.17 11.79
C TYR A 228 16.26 14.96 12.77
N PRO A 229 16.72 16.19 12.46
CA PRO A 229 17.57 16.95 13.37
C PRO A 229 16.90 17.30 14.70
N ARG A 230 15.57 17.53 14.70
CA ARG A 230 14.81 17.83 15.93
C ARG A 230 14.52 16.56 16.73
N LEU A 231 14.29 15.43 16.06
CA LEU A 231 14.16 14.12 16.73
C LEU A 231 15.48 13.69 17.38
N LEU A 232 16.62 13.97 16.72
CA LEU A 232 17.97 13.82 17.29
C LEU A 232 18.15 14.63 18.56
N GLU A 233 17.82 15.93 18.54
CA GLU A 233 17.88 16.79 19.72
C GLU A 233 17.07 16.22 20.89
N ILE A 234 15.78 15.90 20.66
CA ILE A 234 14.88 15.34 21.69
C ILE A 234 15.40 14.00 22.22
N LYS A 235 15.83 13.08 21.34
CA LYS A 235 16.39 11.77 21.74
C LYS A 235 17.61 11.95 22.65
N ARG A 236 18.45 12.96 22.40
CA ARG A 236 19.63 13.27 23.21
C ARG A 236 19.28 13.95 24.54
N GLU A 237 18.14 14.63 24.65
CA GLU A 237 17.61 15.13 25.93
C GLU A 237 17.01 14.00 26.80
N VAL A 238 16.26 13.07 26.21
CA VAL A 238 15.47 12.07 26.97
C VAL A 238 16.15 10.71 27.15
N ASP A 239 17.08 10.33 26.27
CA ASP A 239 17.79 9.04 26.31
C ASP A 239 19.25 9.23 25.89
N LEU A 240 20.01 9.83 26.81
CA LEU A 240 21.44 10.14 26.65
C LEU A 240 22.31 8.90 26.35
N GLU A 241 21.97 7.76 26.95
CA GLU A 241 22.77 6.53 26.94
C GLU A 241 22.38 5.53 25.84
N ASP A 242 21.29 5.80 25.10
CA ASP A 242 20.61 4.93 24.12
C ASP A 242 20.04 3.63 24.73
N VAL A 243 19.44 3.71 25.91
CA VAL A 243 18.77 2.57 26.55
C VAL A 243 17.59 2.08 25.69
N LEU A 244 16.91 2.99 24.99
CA LEU A 244 15.79 2.71 24.11
C LEU A 244 16.26 2.65 22.64
N TRP A 245 17.12 1.68 22.33
CA TRP A 245 17.54 1.40 20.95
C TRP A 245 16.54 0.47 20.24
N CYS A 246 16.32 0.70 18.94
CA CYS A 246 15.68 -0.28 18.06
C CYS A 246 16.18 -0.14 16.61
N GLU A 247 16.11 -1.23 15.83
CA GLU A 247 16.71 -1.35 14.47
C GLU A 247 16.23 -0.30 13.46
N ALA A 248 15.00 0.21 13.61
CA ALA A 248 14.40 1.23 12.75
C ALA A 248 13.97 2.51 13.50
N CYS A 249 14.49 2.71 14.72
CA CYS A 249 14.23 3.93 15.47
C CYS A 249 14.97 5.11 14.82
N ALA A 250 14.39 6.31 14.91
CA ALA A 250 15.17 7.53 14.76
C ALA A 250 16.40 7.46 15.66
N VAL A 251 17.57 7.88 15.16
CA VAL A 251 18.71 8.23 16.02
C VAL A 251 19.31 6.99 16.70
N ASN A 252 19.45 5.92 15.92
CA ASN A 252 19.92 4.60 16.35
C ASN A 252 21.36 4.25 15.87
N GLU A 253 21.92 5.07 14.98
CA GLU A 253 23.20 4.90 14.26
C GLU A 253 24.46 4.87 15.14
N ARG A 254 24.34 5.17 16.45
CA ARG A 254 25.43 4.97 17.42
C ARG A 254 25.66 3.49 17.76
N TRP A 255 24.77 2.60 17.31
CA TRP A 255 24.86 1.17 17.56
C TRP A 255 24.41 0.33 16.35
N GLU A 256 24.98 -0.85 16.24
CA GLU A 256 24.69 -1.85 15.21
C GLU A 256 24.47 -3.22 15.86
N ASP A 257 23.55 -4.04 15.32
CA ASP A 257 23.45 -5.44 15.70
C ASP A 257 24.56 -6.25 15.02
N LYS A 258 25.32 -7.00 15.82
CA LYS A 258 26.32 -7.97 15.36
C LYS A 258 25.97 -9.36 15.87
N ASN A 259 25.08 -10.04 15.14
CA ASN A 259 24.61 -11.41 15.43
C ASN A 259 23.85 -11.52 16.77
N GLY A 260 22.91 -10.60 17.02
CA GLY A 260 22.13 -10.54 18.26
C GLY A 260 22.86 -9.84 19.42
N MET A 261 23.99 -9.18 19.15
CA MET A 261 24.72 -8.37 20.13
C MET A 261 24.79 -6.92 19.66
N LEU A 262 24.17 -6.02 20.44
CA LEU A 262 24.19 -4.59 20.15
C LEU A 262 25.57 -4.00 20.50
N CYS A 263 26.29 -3.54 19.49
CA CYS A 263 27.64 -2.97 19.61
C CYS A 263 27.62 -1.48 19.28
N ARG A 264 28.45 -0.66 19.94
CA ARG A 264 28.65 0.73 19.52
C ARG A 264 29.48 0.80 18.23
N VAL A 265 29.12 1.77 17.39
CA VAL A 265 29.82 2.15 16.14
C VAL A 265 30.86 3.23 16.43
#